data_AF-A0A2D4LF32-F1
#
_entry.id   AF-A0A2D4LF32-F1
#
_cell.length_a   1.000
_cell.length_b   1.000
_cell.length_c   1.000
_cell.angle_alpha   90.00
_cell.angle_beta   90.00
_cell.angle_gamma   90.00
#
_symmetry.space_group_name_H-M   'P 1'
#
loop_
_entity.id
_entity.type
_entity.pdbx_description
1 polymer ?
#
loop_
_entity_poly.entity_id
_entity_poly.type
_entity_poly.pdbx_seq_one_letter_code
_entity_poly.pdbx_strand_id
1 'polypeptide(L)'
;GEGVLTLRAKPPSPDEFVDCFQKFKHGFNLLAKLKSHIQNPSAPELIHFLFTPLNMVVQSTGGPELASTVLSPLLTKDTIEFLRCIVTSEEGQVWVSLGNA
;
A
#
# COMPACT_ATOMS: atom_id res chain seq x y z
N GLY A 1 5.96 37.90 -1.18
CA GLY A 1 4.72 37.16 -1.47
C GLY A 1 4.85 35.74 -0.95
N GLU A 2 4.94 35.60 0.37
CA GLU A 2 5.46 34.40 1.05
C GLU A 2 4.45 33.78 2.02
N GLY A 3 3.17 34.17 1.95
CA GLY A 3 2.19 33.92 3.01
C GLY A 3 0.87 33.26 2.61
N VAL A 4 0.71 32.79 1.37
CA VAL A 4 -0.58 32.20 0.90
C VAL A 4 -0.47 30.70 0.57
N LEU A 5 0.74 30.14 0.43
CA LEU A 5 0.92 28.75 0.02
C LEU A 5 0.85 27.74 1.19
N THR A 6 1.01 28.18 2.44
CA THR A 6 1.00 27.33 3.64
C THR A 6 -0.36 27.27 4.34
N LEU A 7 -1.36 28.05 3.92
CA LEU A 7 -2.63 28.23 4.63
C LEU A 7 -3.76 27.27 4.19
N ARG A 8 -3.53 26.35 3.25
CA ARG A 8 -4.58 25.44 2.76
C ARG A 8 -4.19 23.97 2.59
N ALA A 9 -2.94 23.60 2.84
CA ALA A 9 -2.55 22.21 2.91
C ALA A 9 -2.72 21.73 4.36
N LYS A 10 -3.96 21.37 4.78
CA LYS A 10 -4.10 20.53 5.97
C LYS A 10 -3.43 19.20 5.61
N PRO A 11 -2.37 18.77 6.32
CA PRO A 11 -1.88 17.41 6.13
C PRO A 11 -3.06 16.45 6.33
N PRO A 12 -3.15 15.36 5.53
CA PRO A 12 -4.23 14.40 5.67
C PRO A 12 -4.32 13.93 7.11
N SER A 13 -5.55 13.70 7.59
CA SER A 13 -5.71 13.19 8.95
C SER A 13 -5.13 11.77 9.01
N PRO A 14 -4.65 11.30 10.17
CA PRO A 14 -4.16 9.92 10.31
C PRO A 14 -5.18 8.89 9.82
N ASP A 15 -6.48 9.14 9.99
CA ASP A 15 -7.56 8.30 9.46
C ASP A 15 -7.56 8.16 7.93
N GLU A 16 -7.18 9.20 7.17
CA GLU A 16 -7.09 9.12 5.71
C GLU A 16 -5.91 8.26 5.26
N PHE A 17 -4.81 8.32 6.00
CA PHE A 17 -3.67 7.42 5.76
C PHE A 17 -4.04 5.98 6.09
N VAL A 18 -4.74 5.75 7.21
CA VAL A 18 -5.27 4.43 7.57
C VAL A 18 -6.12 3.89 6.42
N ASP A 19 -7.14 4.63 5.98
CA ASP A 19 -8.01 4.24 4.87
C ASP A 19 -7.24 3.97 3.57
N CYS A 20 -6.19 4.75 3.27
CA CYS A 20 -5.29 4.46 2.16
C CYS A 20 -4.62 3.08 2.31
N PHE A 21 -4.03 2.78 3.47
CA PHE A 21 -3.44 1.46 3.73
C PHE A 21 -4.46 0.33 3.62
N GLN A 22 -5.69 0.55 4.11
CA GLN A 22 -6.77 -0.42 3.98
C GLN A 22 -7.09 -0.70 2.50
N LYS A 23 -7.15 0.35 1.67
CA LYS A 23 -7.38 0.25 0.22
C LYS A 23 -6.25 -0.49 -0.49
N PHE A 24 -4.99 -0.27 -0.12
CA PHE A 24 -3.86 -1.03 -0.67
C PHE A 24 -3.97 -2.52 -0.34
N LYS A 25 -4.22 -2.88 0.93
CA LYS A 25 -4.41 -4.27 1.34
C LYS A 25 -5.59 -4.93 0.61
N HIS A 26 -6.70 -4.20 0.47
CA HIS A 26 -7.84 -4.66 -0.30
C HIS A 26 -7.51 -4.85 -1.79
N GLY A 27 -6.79 -3.91 -2.39
CA GLY A 27 -6.34 -3.97 -3.78
C GLY A 27 -5.47 -5.19 -4.03
N PHE A 28 -4.52 -5.49 -3.14
CA PHE A 28 -3.70 -6.70 -3.22
C PHE A 28 -4.55 -7.97 -3.16
N ASN A 29 -5.53 -8.03 -2.25
CA ASN A 29 -6.46 -9.15 -2.18
C ASN A 29 -7.25 -9.35 -3.48
N LEU A 30 -7.73 -8.25 -4.06
CA LEU A 30 -8.48 -8.29 -5.31
C LEU A 30 -7.60 -8.71 -6.50
N LEU A 31 -6.38 -8.18 -6.58
CA LEU A 31 -5.43 -8.51 -7.64
C LEU A 31 -5.02 -9.98 -7.58
N ALA A 32 -4.77 -10.53 -6.40
CA ALA A 32 -4.47 -11.95 -6.23
C ALA A 32 -5.64 -12.84 -6.67
N LYS A 33 -6.88 -12.44 -6.32
CA LYS A 33 -8.10 -13.16 -6.73
C LYS A 33 -8.37 -13.10 -8.23
N LEU A 34 -8.07 -11.97 -8.87
CA LEU A 34 -8.33 -11.73 -10.29
C LEU A 34 -7.11 -11.93 -11.19
N LYS A 35 -5.99 -12.44 -10.66
CA LYS A 35 -4.71 -12.56 -11.39
C LYS A 35 -4.80 -13.31 -12.71
N SER A 36 -5.69 -14.30 -12.81
CA SER A 36 -5.93 -15.07 -14.04
C SER A 36 -6.82 -14.37 -15.07
N HIS A 37 -7.53 -13.31 -14.66
CA HIS A 37 -8.50 -12.58 -15.48
C HIS A 37 -7.99 -11.21 -15.94
N ILE A 38 -6.87 -10.73 -15.38
CA ILE A 38 -6.30 -9.41 -15.69
C ILE A 38 -5.16 -9.59 -16.68
N GLN A 39 -5.26 -8.92 -17.84
CA GLN A 39 -4.23 -8.92 -18.86
C GLN A 39 -3.99 -7.49 -19.35
N ASN A 40 -2.71 -7.11 -19.44
CA ASN A 40 -2.20 -5.87 -20.04
C ASN A 40 -2.68 -4.54 -19.38
N PRO A 41 -2.11 -4.12 -18.24
CA PRO A 41 -1.02 -4.77 -17.49
C PRO A 41 -1.52 -5.96 -16.67
N SER A 42 -0.66 -6.94 -16.45
CA SER A 42 -0.95 -8.14 -15.65
C SER A 42 -1.05 -7.81 -14.15
N ALA A 43 -1.68 -8.70 -13.37
CA ALA A 43 -1.75 -8.52 -11.91
C ALA A 43 -0.40 -8.28 -11.21
N PRO A 44 0.72 -8.98 -11.52
CA PRO A 44 2.00 -8.67 -10.90
C PRO A 44 2.51 -7.27 -11.25
N GLU A 45 2.35 -6.82 -12.49
CA GLU A 45 2.72 -5.45 -12.89
C GLU A 45 1.93 -4.40 -12.10
N LEU A 46 0.63 -4.62 -11.90
CA LEU A 46 -0.20 -3.74 -11.07
C LEU A 46 0.26 -3.72 -9.61
N ILE A 47 0.68 -4.86 -9.05
CA ILE A 47 1.25 -4.91 -7.70
C ILE A 47 2.51 -4.03 -7.62
N HIS A 48 3.44 -4.18 -8.56
CA HIS A 48 4.65 -3.35 -8.61
C HIS A 48 4.33 -1.86 -8.72
N PHE A 49 3.34 -1.50 -9.54
CA PHE A 49 2.87 -0.12 -9.65
C PHE A 49 2.22 0.40 -8.37
N LEU A 50 1.63 -0.45 -7.53
CA LEU A 50 1.05 -0.07 -6.25
C LEU A 50 2.10 0.06 -5.13
N PHE A 51 3.24 -0.65 -5.22
CA PHE A 51 4.30 -0.53 -4.22
C PHE A 51 4.95 0.86 -4.20
N THR A 52 5.08 1.50 -5.37
CA THR A 52 5.63 2.86 -5.47
C THR A 52 4.79 3.89 -4.67
N PRO A 53 3.48 4.06 -4.92
CA PRO A 53 2.66 4.97 -4.13
C PRO A 53 2.50 4.50 -2.69
N LEU A 54 2.46 3.19 -2.41
CA LEU A 54 2.43 2.67 -1.05
C LEU A 54 3.66 3.14 -0.25
N ASN A 55 4.86 3.03 -0.82
CA ASN A 55 6.09 3.48 -0.18
C ASN A 55 6.06 5.00 0.07
N MET A 56 5.52 5.79 -0.87
CA MET A 56 5.34 7.24 -0.67
C MET A 56 4.40 7.55 0.50
N VAL A 57 3.32 6.78 0.65
CA VAL A 57 2.37 6.93 1.76
C VAL A 57 3.03 6.61 3.10
N VAL A 58 3.80 5.52 3.20
CA VAL A 58 4.56 5.15 4.41
C VAL A 58 5.57 6.25 4.80
N GLN A 59 6.26 6.83 3.82
CA GLN A 59 7.19 7.93 4.08
C GLN A 59 6.45 9.21 4.53
N SER A 60 5.28 9.48 3.95
CA SER A 60 4.45 10.64 4.29
C SER A 60 3.89 10.60 5.71
N THR A 61 3.73 9.40 6.28
CA THR A 61 3.29 9.20 7.67
C THR A 61 4.43 9.32 8.69
N GLY A 62 5.66 9.59 8.25
CA GLY A 62 6.84 9.69 9.11
C GLY A 62 7.44 8.35 9.51
N GLY A 63 7.02 7.24 8.87
CA GLY A 63 7.54 5.90 9.13
C GLY A 63 6.48 4.80 9.09
N PRO A 64 6.92 3.54 9.30
CA PRO A 64 6.07 2.35 9.21
C PRO A 64 5.13 2.15 10.41
N GLU A 65 5.26 2.94 11.48
CA GLU A 65 4.49 2.76 12.70
C GLU A 65 2.98 2.78 12.43
N LEU A 66 2.48 3.82 11.74
CA LEU A 66 1.06 3.90 11.41
C LEU A 66 0.63 2.74 10.50
N ALA A 67 1.40 2.44 9.45
CA ALA A 67 1.11 1.36 8.52
C ALA A 67 0.98 -0.01 9.22
N SER A 68 1.83 -0.27 10.21
CA SER A 68 1.83 -1.50 11.00
C SER A 68 0.59 -1.67 11.89
N THR A 69 -0.06 -0.56 12.29
CA THR A 69 -1.29 -0.61 13.09
C THR A 69 -2.54 -0.97 12.27
N VAL A 70 -2.47 -0.84 10.94
CA VAL A 70 -3.62 -1.07 10.06
C VAL A 70 -3.80 -2.55 9.80
N LEU A 71 -4.55 -3.25 10.64
CA LEU A 71 -4.78 -4.69 10.48
C LEU A 71 -5.85 -5.03 9.44
N SER A 72 -6.77 -4.12 9.18
CA SER A 72 -7.92 -4.37 8.30
C SER A 72 -7.73 -3.72 6.92
N PRO A 73 -8.14 -4.38 5.83
CA PRO A 73 -8.46 -5.80 5.73
C PRO A 73 -7.20 -6.67 5.85
N LEU A 74 -7.35 -7.88 6.41
CA LEU A 74 -6.28 -8.88 6.44
C LEU A 74 -5.92 -9.32 5.02
N LEU A 75 -4.64 -9.58 4.77
CA LEU A 75 -4.23 -10.18 3.51
C LEU A 75 -4.64 -11.65 3.48
N THR A 76 -5.24 -12.09 2.38
CA THR A 76 -5.62 -13.49 2.24
C THR A 76 -4.38 -14.35 2.01
N LYS A 77 -4.45 -15.65 2.33
CA LYS A 77 -3.34 -16.59 2.10
C LYS A 77 -2.86 -16.59 0.64
N ASP A 78 -3.80 -16.56 -0.31
CA ASP A 78 -3.49 -16.49 -1.75
C ASP A 78 -2.73 -15.20 -2.10
N THR A 79 -3.11 -14.08 -1.50
CA THR A 79 -2.42 -12.80 -1.67
C THR A 79 -1.03 -12.81 -1.09
N ILE A 80 -0.85 -13.36 0.11
CA ILE A 80 0.47 -13.49 0.75
C ILE A 80 1.40 -14.35 -0.12
N GLU A 81 0.90 -15.49 -0.60
CA GLU A 81 1.67 -16.37 -1.47
C GLU A 81 1.99 -15.70 -2.82
N PHE A 82 1.01 -15.00 -3.39
CA PHE A 82 1.19 -14.25 -4.63
C PHE A 82 2.24 -13.14 -4.47
N LEU A 83 2.16 -12.32 -3.42
CA LEU A 83 3.13 -11.28 -3.11
C LEU A 83 4.53 -11.89 -2.94
N ARG A 84 4.69 -12.97 -2.18
CA ARG A 84 6.00 -13.65 -2.00
C ARG A 84 6.67 -14.08 -3.31
N CYS A 85 5.89 -14.42 -4.32
CA CYS A 85 6.41 -14.85 -5.61
C CYS A 85 6.87 -13.70 -6.51
N ILE A 86 6.34 -12.49 -6.33
CA ILE A 86 6.50 -11.39 -7.28
C ILE A 86 7.28 -10.21 -6.71
N VAL A 87 7.20 -9.96 -5.39
CA VAL A 87 7.84 -8.78 -4.79
C VAL A 87 9.35 -8.87 -4.87
N THR A 88 9.97 -7.74 -5.22
CA THR A 88 11.41 -7.57 -5.14
C THR A 88 11.88 -7.38 -3.70
N SER A 89 13.19 -7.42 -3.46
CA SER A 89 13.75 -7.22 -2.12
C SER A 89 13.39 -5.86 -1.51
N GLU A 90 13.30 -4.80 -2.33
CA GLU A 90 12.92 -3.45 -1.87
C GLU A 90 11.44 -3.38 -1.50
N GLU A 91 10.57 -3.91 -2.35
CA GLU A 91 9.13 -3.99 -2.10
C GLU A 91 8.81 -4.88 -0.90
N GLY A 92 9.59 -5.94 -0.69
CA GLY A 92 9.50 -6.78 0.49
C GLY A 92 9.69 -5.99 1.80
N GLN A 93 10.57 -4.98 1.84
CA GLN A 93 10.72 -4.12 3.02
C GLN A 93 9.48 -3.27 3.28
N VAL A 94 8.89 -2.72 2.21
CA VAL A 94 7.63 -1.95 2.30
C VAL A 94 6.48 -2.85 2.74
N TRP A 95 6.45 -4.10 2.26
CA TRP A 95 5.44 -5.06 2.66
C TRP A 95 5.55 -5.43 4.14
N VAL A 96 6.76 -5.70 4.64
CA VAL A 96 7.01 -5.96 6.07
C VAL A 96 6.60 -4.75 6.93
N SER A 97 6.79 -3.53 6.41
CA SER A 97 6.38 -2.28 7.08
C SER A 97 4.86 -2.17 7.28
N LEU A 98 4.04 -2.90 6.52
CA LEU A 98 2.58 -2.97 6.71
C LEU A 98 2.14 -3.84 7.91
N GLY A 99 3.10 -4.44 8.63
CA GLY A 99 2.88 -5.31 9.78
C GLY A 99 2.50 -6.75 9.41
N ASN A 100 2.60 -7.64 10.39
CA ASN A 100 2.39 -9.09 10.24
C ASN A 100 0.90 -9.50 10.30
N ALA A 101 0.03 -8.77 9.61
CA ALA A 101 -1.41 -9.03 9.59
C ALA A 101 -1.77 -10.14 8.58
#